data_AF-A0A553PB33-F1
#
_entry.id   AF-A0A553PB33-F1
#
_cell.length_a   1.000
_cell.length_b   1.000
_cell.length_c   1.000
_cell.angle_alpha   90.00
_cell.angle_beta   90.00
_cell.angle_gamma   90.00
#
_symmetry.space_group_name_H-M   'P 1'
#
loop_
_entity.id
_entity.type
_entity.pdbx_description
1 polymer ?
#
loop_
_entity_poly.entity_id
_entity_poly.type
_entity_poly.pdbx_seq_one_letter_code
_entity_poly.pdbx_strand_id
1 'polypeptide(L)'
;MLRLARYAQPGSLICSGGVLQWMEDREEQGISQPVHGFDQPEAYPDLSPAYEHRSDLTWRQRLGLMWRLDEYGQVSPELELVLSSTVAVSLVSGTVGGVFKGIDAFKEFRLRNQHEMFRSPFEAQQQMQDRVVLTQMRWFMRYALKFGAMTLAFTAISLSLTAMRNRINPLDHALAGGLVGAACVFMEGPRAMVGMGLSGVMLGLMAGISLSAIHWLTGETVSDRWLRRHQERLRERAELNKESDESIEFLLSGRKVDKPSLSDMEDSAERDLTYVERTVNKLKEFFNM
;
A
#
# COMPACT_ATOMS: atom_id res chain seq x y z
N MET A 1 -21.71 27.69 -47.04
CA MET A 1 -21.97 26.50 -47.88
C MET A 1 -20.66 25.74 -48.05
N LEU A 2 -20.36 24.83 -47.12
CA LEU A 2 -20.47 23.37 -47.32
C LEU A 2 -19.46 22.81 -48.34
N ARG A 3 -18.29 22.38 -47.86
CA ARG A 3 -17.62 21.17 -48.34
C ARG A 3 -16.96 20.46 -47.16
N LEU A 4 -17.74 19.53 -46.60
CA LEU A 4 -17.28 18.44 -45.76
C LEU A 4 -16.62 17.40 -46.66
N ALA A 5 -15.34 17.09 -46.43
CA ALA A 5 -14.72 15.86 -46.92
C ALA A 5 -14.05 15.17 -45.73
N ARG A 6 -14.76 14.15 -45.24
CA ARG A 6 -14.32 13.20 -44.22
C ARG A 6 -13.12 12.42 -44.76
N TYR A 7 -12.01 12.45 -44.04
CA TYR A 7 -11.00 11.41 -44.11
C TYR A 7 -11.39 10.33 -43.10
N ALA A 8 -11.93 9.21 -43.61
CA ALA A 8 -12.12 7.99 -42.88
C ALA A 8 -10.81 7.19 -42.91
N GLN A 9 -10.23 6.91 -41.74
CA GLN A 9 -9.20 5.88 -41.61
C GLN A 9 -9.87 4.55 -41.21
N PRO A 10 -9.58 3.44 -41.90
CA PRO A 10 -9.89 2.10 -41.42
C PRO A 10 -8.67 1.57 -40.63
N GLY A 11 -8.85 1.28 -39.35
CA GLY A 11 -7.76 0.80 -38.51
C GLY A 11 -8.19 0.51 -37.08
N SER A 12 -9.32 -0.17 -36.90
CA SER A 12 -9.79 -0.69 -35.62
C SER A 12 -10.00 -2.20 -35.76
N LEU A 13 -9.66 -2.94 -34.69
CA LEU A 13 -9.96 -4.36 -34.42
C LEU A 13 -8.85 -5.36 -34.76
N ILE A 14 -7.78 -5.33 -33.95
CA ILE A 14 -7.03 -6.55 -33.60
C ILE A 14 -6.77 -6.45 -32.10
N CYS A 15 -7.67 -6.98 -31.27
CA CYS A 15 -7.47 -7.35 -29.85
C CYS A 15 -8.83 -7.73 -29.22
N SER A 16 -9.41 -8.86 -29.62
CA SER A 16 -10.51 -9.47 -28.85
C SER A 16 -10.71 -10.98 -29.07
N GLY A 17 -9.92 -11.64 -29.92
CA GLY A 17 -10.07 -13.08 -30.19
C GLY A 17 -9.27 -14.03 -29.29
N GLY A 18 -8.23 -13.55 -28.60
CA GLY A 18 -7.31 -14.42 -27.85
C GLY A 18 -7.74 -14.79 -26.43
N VAL A 19 -8.60 -13.97 -25.81
CA VAL A 19 -9.03 -14.18 -24.41
C VAL A 19 -10.19 -15.17 -24.34
N LEU A 20 -11.09 -15.14 -25.33
CA LEU A 20 -12.22 -16.08 -25.42
C LEU A 20 -11.74 -17.50 -25.74
N GLN A 21 -10.77 -17.66 -26.64
CA GLN A 21 -10.18 -18.97 -26.94
C GLN A 21 -9.46 -19.58 -25.72
N TRP A 22 -8.83 -18.76 -24.89
CA TRP A 22 -8.18 -19.21 -23.65
C TRP A 22 -9.18 -19.55 -22.53
N MET A 23 -10.38 -18.99 -22.58
CA MET A 23 -11.46 -19.32 -21.65
C MET A 23 -12.19 -20.62 -22.05
N GLU A 24 -12.31 -20.90 -23.34
CA GLU A 24 -12.97 -22.13 -23.84
C GLU A 24 -12.11 -23.39 -23.60
N ASP A 25 -10.77 -23.29 -23.71
CA ASP A 25 -9.83 -24.37 -23.35
C ASP A 25 -9.85 -24.73 -21.85
N ARG A 26 -10.43 -23.88 -20.98
CA ARG A 26 -10.57 -24.18 -19.55
C ARG A 26 -11.79 -25.05 -19.21
N GLU A 27 -12.79 -25.14 -20.09
CA GLU A 27 -13.97 -25.99 -19.84
C GLU A 27 -13.70 -27.47 -20.15
N GLU A 28 -12.75 -27.80 -21.04
CA GLU A 28 -12.41 -29.20 -21.37
C GLU A 28 -11.47 -29.87 -20.35
N GLN A 29 -10.77 -29.11 -19.51
CA GLN A 29 -9.97 -29.64 -18.41
C GLN A 29 -10.81 -29.66 -17.14
N GLY A 30 -11.57 -30.75 -16.93
CA GLY A 30 -12.53 -30.99 -15.84
C GLY A 30 -12.08 -30.58 -14.43
N ILE A 31 -12.12 -29.27 -14.16
CA ILE A 31 -12.05 -28.62 -12.86
C ILE A 31 -13.35 -27.82 -12.73
N SER A 32 -14.45 -28.53 -12.68
CA SER A 32 -15.76 -27.99 -12.32
C SER A 32 -16.40 -28.94 -11.34
N GLN A 33 -16.10 -28.77 -10.06
CA GLN A 33 -17.07 -29.19 -9.05
C GLN A 33 -18.11 -28.08 -8.94
N PRO A 34 -19.41 -28.38 -9.08
CA PRO A 34 -20.47 -27.41 -8.85
C PRO A 34 -20.55 -27.11 -7.35
N VAL A 35 -20.41 -25.83 -6.98
CA VAL A 35 -20.63 -25.36 -5.61
C VAL A 35 -22.13 -25.41 -5.32
N HIS A 36 -22.57 -26.56 -4.80
CA HIS A 36 -23.85 -26.73 -4.15
C HIS A 36 -23.64 -26.67 -2.63
N GLY A 37 -24.24 -25.68 -1.97
CA GLY A 37 -24.42 -25.69 -0.52
C GLY A 37 -24.12 -24.34 0.14
N PHE A 38 -25.17 -23.66 0.61
CA PHE A 38 -25.07 -22.58 1.60
C PHE A 38 -25.03 -23.20 3.02
N ASP A 39 -24.15 -24.18 3.24
CA ASP A 39 -24.05 -24.89 4.52
C ASP A 39 -22.57 -25.14 4.86
N GLN A 40 -22.13 -24.57 5.99
CA GLN A 40 -20.79 -24.61 6.61
C GLN A 40 -19.70 -23.70 5.98
N PRO A 41 -18.97 -22.89 6.78
CA PRO A 41 -17.78 -22.22 6.30
C PRO A 41 -16.75 -23.30 5.98
N GLU A 42 -16.45 -23.51 4.70
CA GLU A 42 -15.38 -24.43 4.30
C GLU A 42 -14.12 -24.05 5.07
N ALA A 43 -13.62 -25.00 5.85
CA ALA A 43 -12.41 -24.81 6.65
C ALA A 43 -11.29 -24.35 5.71
N TYR A 44 -10.65 -23.23 6.06
CA TYR A 44 -9.50 -22.70 5.34
C TYR A 44 -8.55 -23.86 5.01
N PRO A 45 -8.19 -24.10 3.73
CA PRO A 45 -7.31 -25.20 3.39
C PRO A 45 -6.02 -25.00 4.16
N ASP A 46 -5.70 -25.91 5.07
CA ASP A 46 -4.58 -25.77 5.98
C ASP A 46 -3.29 -25.62 5.17
N LEU A 47 -2.74 -24.40 5.19
CA LEU A 47 -1.52 -24.03 4.48
C LEU A 47 -0.27 -24.21 5.33
N SER A 48 -0.43 -24.54 6.61
CA SER A 48 0.67 -24.87 7.52
C SER A 48 1.64 -25.87 6.89
N PRO A 49 1.22 -27.01 6.29
CA PRO A 49 2.15 -27.95 5.67
C PRO A 49 2.90 -27.35 4.47
N ALA A 50 2.28 -26.45 3.72
CA ALA A 50 2.91 -25.79 2.57
C ALA A 50 3.96 -24.75 2.97
N TYR A 51 3.77 -24.07 4.11
CA TYR A 51 4.78 -23.16 4.67
C TYR A 51 5.88 -23.90 5.41
N GLU A 52 5.57 -25.01 6.08
CA GLU A 52 6.54 -25.84 6.81
C GLU A 52 7.49 -26.55 5.86
N HIS A 53 6.96 -27.19 4.80
CA HIS A 53 7.76 -27.91 3.80
C HIS A 53 8.05 -27.06 2.55
N ARG A 54 8.26 -25.76 2.73
CA ARG A 54 8.46 -24.80 1.63
C ARG A 54 9.64 -25.17 0.71
N SER A 55 10.69 -25.78 1.26
CA SER A 55 11.88 -26.25 0.54
C SER A 55 11.59 -27.35 -0.49
N ASP A 56 10.50 -28.07 -0.34
CA ASP A 56 10.21 -29.27 -1.13
C ASP A 56 9.24 -28.96 -2.28
N LEU A 57 8.55 -27.82 -2.19
CA LEU A 57 7.65 -27.31 -3.22
C LEU A 57 8.39 -26.90 -4.50
N THR A 58 7.73 -27.11 -5.64
CA THR A 58 8.18 -26.62 -6.94
C THR A 58 8.14 -25.08 -6.98
N TRP A 59 9.02 -24.44 -7.74
CA TRP A 59 9.05 -22.97 -7.88
C TRP A 59 7.70 -22.35 -8.28
N ARG A 60 6.90 -23.03 -9.12
CA ARG A 60 5.55 -22.61 -9.51
C ARG A 60 4.58 -22.59 -8.33
N GLN A 61 4.65 -23.62 -7.47
CA GLN A 61 3.81 -23.72 -6.29
C GLN A 61 4.17 -22.64 -5.27
N ARG A 62 5.47 -22.34 -5.10
CA ARG A 62 5.93 -21.23 -4.25
C ARG A 62 5.45 -19.87 -4.75
N LEU A 63 5.52 -19.63 -6.06
CA LEU A 63 5.01 -18.40 -6.65
C LEU A 63 3.49 -18.30 -6.54
N GLY A 64 2.78 -19.43 -6.72
CA GLY A 64 1.33 -19.52 -6.49
C GLY A 64 0.95 -19.23 -5.04
N LEU A 65 1.76 -19.69 -4.07
CA LEU A 65 1.57 -19.42 -2.64
C LEU A 65 1.73 -17.92 -2.32
N MET A 66 2.68 -17.25 -2.97
CA MET A 66 2.88 -15.80 -2.85
C MET A 66 1.70 -14.99 -3.41
N TRP A 67 1.20 -15.34 -4.60
CA TRP A 67 0.15 -14.57 -5.29
C TRP A 67 -1.28 -15.03 -5.00
N ARG A 68 -1.46 -15.96 -4.05
CA ARG A 68 -2.78 -16.44 -3.65
C ARG A 68 -3.56 -15.32 -2.96
N LEU A 69 -4.80 -15.13 -3.41
CA LEU A 69 -5.85 -14.46 -2.65
C LEU A 69 -6.73 -15.53 -2.03
N ASP A 70 -7.05 -15.36 -0.77
CA ASP A 70 -7.98 -16.22 -0.06
C ASP A 70 -9.43 -15.90 -0.43
N GLU A 71 -10.35 -16.81 -0.13
CA GLU A 71 -11.78 -16.65 -0.41
C GLU A 71 -12.39 -15.42 0.29
N TYR A 72 -11.83 -15.05 1.44
CA TYR A 72 -12.16 -13.83 2.19
C TYR A 72 -11.40 -12.58 1.69
N GLY A 73 -10.77 -12.64 0.52
CA GLY A 73 -9.95 -11.56 -0.04
C GLY A 73 -8.62 -11.34 0.70
N GLN A 74 -8.20 -12.29 1.54
CA GLN A 74 -6.99 -12.16 2.34
C GLN A 74 -5.74 -12.42 1.52
N VAL A 75 -4.71 -11.61 1.74
CA VAL A 75 -3.44 -11.70 1.01
C VAL A 75 -2.44 -12.62 1.72
N SER A 76 -1.57 -13.25 0.93
CA SER A 76 -0.43 -14.02 1.46
C SER A 76 0.50 -13.13 2.32
N PRO A 77 1.33 -13.68 3.22
CA PRO A 77 2.23 -12.88 4.06
C PRO A 77 3.26 -12.12 3.22
N GLU A 78 3.59 -12.66 2.06
CA GLU A 78 4.51 -12.08 1.09
C GLU A 78 3.86 -10.90 0.37
N LEU A 79 2.61 -11.07 -0.07
CA LEU A 79 1.86 -10.02 -0.73
C LEU A 79 1.46 -8.89 0.24
N GLU A 80 1.19 -9.22 1.50
CA GLU A 80 0.98 -8.24 2.57
C GLU A 80 2.23 -7.40 2.82
N LEU A 81 3.42 -8.00 2.79
CA LEU A 81 4.68 -7.26 2.87
C LEU A 81 4.85 -6.30 1.68
N VAL A 82 4.46 -6.73 0.48
CA VAL A 82 4.46 -5.88 -0.73
C VAL A 82 3.52 -4.69 -0.55
N LEU A 83 2.30 -4.92 -0.09
CA LEU A 83 1.29 -3.86 0.09
C LEU A 83 1.67 -2.88 1.20
N SER A 84 2.05 -3.38 2.38
CA SER A 84 2.45 -2.56 3.54
C SER A 84 3.68 -1.69 3.23
N SER A 85 4.70 -2.27 2.60
CA SER A 85 5.89 -1.51 2.18
C SER A 85 5.55 -0.47 1.11
N THR A 86 4.66 -0.79 0.17
CA THR A 86 4.18 0.16 -0.85
C THR A 86 3.48 1.34 -0.21
N VAL A 87 2.56 1.10 0.73
CA VAL A 87 1.83 2.18 1.43
C VAL A 87 2.80 3.04 2.23
N ALA A 88 3.71 2.43 2.98
CA ALA A 88 4.71 3.15 3.78
C ALA A 88 5.60 4.05 2.90
N VAL A 89 6.14 3.52 1.80
CA VAL A 89 6.99 4.30 0.89
C VAL A 89 6.18 5.38 0.17
N SER A 90 4.93 5.11 -0.21
CA SER A 90 4.05 6.11 -0.84
C SER A 90 3.81 7.31 0.09
N LEU A 91 3.56 7.06 1.38
CA LEU A 91 3.35 8.12 2.36
C LEU A 91 4.62 8.92 2.63
N VAL A 92 5.76 8.24 2.80
CA VAL A 92 7.05 8.91 3.04
C VAL A 92 7.46 9.74 1.82
N SER A 93 7.41 9.15 0.62
CA SER A 93 7.76 9.84 -0.63
C SER A 93 6.82 11.00 -0.96
N GLY A 94 5.52 10.84 -0.72
CA GLY A 94 4.54 11.91 -0.86
C GLY A 94 4.83 13.07 0.09
N THR A 95 5.12 12.79 1.36
CA THR A 95 5.46 13.81 2.36
C THR A 95 6.71 14.59 1.97
N VAL A 96 7.78 13.87 1.61
CA VAL A 96 9.05 14.46 1.18
C VAL A 96 8.85 15.31 -0.09
N GLY A 97 8.19 14.75 -1.11
CA GLY A 97 7.95 15.43 -2.38
C GLY A 97 7.06 16.67 -2.24
N GLY A 98 6.05 16.58 -1.37
CA GLY A 98 5.24 17.72 -0.99
C GLY A 98 6.09 18.82 -0.37
N VAL A 99 6.84 18.53 0.72
CA VAL A 99 7.54 19.56 1.54
C VAL A 99 8.52 20.35 0.70
N PHE A 100 9.32 19.67 -0.13
CA PHE A 100 10.24 20.34 -1.04
C PHE A 100 9.51 21.27 -2.02
N LYS A 101 8.35 20.84 -2.55
CA LYS A 101 7.56 21.66 -3.47
C LYS A 101 6.78 22.80 -2.78
N GLY A 102 6.40 22.63 -1.52
CA GLY A 102 5.86 23.72 -0.70
C GLY A 102 6.89 24.83 -0.46
N ILE A 103 8.15 24.45 -0.19
CA ILE A 103 9.27 25.41 -0.06
C ILE A 103 9.52 26.15 -1.38
N ASP A 104 9.51 25.44 -2.51
CA ASP A 104 9.65 26.05 -3.84
C ASP A 104 8.50 27.05 -4.11
N ALA A 105 7.26 26.67 -3.81
CA ALA A 105 6.08 27.53 -4.01
C ALA A 105 6.12 28.80 -3.13
N PHE A 106 6.63 28.69 -1.90
CA PHE A 106 6.82 29.84 -1.02
C PHE A 106 7.85 30.83 -1.59
N LYS A 107 8.99 30.32 -2.10
CA LYS A 107 10.02 31.15 -2.75
C LYS A 107 9.46 31.83 -3.99
N GLU A 108 8.72 31.09 -4.82
CA GLU A 108 8.09 31.62 -6.04
C GLU A 108 7.04 32.70 -5.71
N PHE A 109 6.21 32.47 -4.70
CA PHE A 109 5.24 33.47 -4.22
C PHE A 109 5.93 34.76 -3.79
N ARG A 110 7.02 34.64 -3.01
CA ARG A 110 7.79 35.81 -2.57
C ARG A 110 8.39 36.57 -3.75
N LEU A 111 8.99 35.87 -4.72
CA LEU A 111 9.62 36.48 -5.89
C LEU A 111 8.60 37.16 -6.81
N ARG A 112 7.43 36.54 -7.01
CA ARG A 112 6.38 37.08 -7.88
C ARG A 112 5.71 38.31 -7.26
N ASN A 113 5.51 38.33 -5.95
CA ASN A 113 4.77 39.40 -5.26
C ASN A 113 5.68 40.49 -4.65
N GLN A 114 6.95 40.61 -5.07
CA GLN A 114 7.83 41.68 -4.57
C GLN A 114 7.36 43.09 -4.98
N HIS A 115 6.57 43.19 -6.04
CA HIS A 115 6.16 44.47 -6.65
C HIS A 115 4.65 44.74 -6.49
N GLU A 116 3.89 43.83 -5.88
CA GLU A 116 2.45 43.99 -5.65
C GLU A 116 2.20 44.56 -4.26
N MET A 117 1.46 45.68 -4.19
CA MET A 117 0.98 46.22 -2.91
C MET A 117 -0.33 45.52 -2.53
N PHE A 118 -0.27 44.67 -1.50
CA PHE A 118 -1.47 44.09 -0.89
C PHE A 118 -2.27 45.15 -0.13
N ARG A 119 -3.60 45.04 -0.13
CA ARG A 119 -4.47 45.95 0.65
C ARG A 119 -4.33 45.75 2.15
N SER A 120 -3.98 44.54 2.58
CA SER A 120 -3.81 44.16 3.98
C SER A 120 -2.73 43.06 4.12
N PRO A 121 -1.93 43.06 5.20
CA PRO A 121 -0.98 41.99 5.48
C PRO A 121 -1.65 40.63 5.67
N PHE A 122 -2.89 40.59 6.15
CA PHE A 122 -3.65 39.35 6.34
C PHE A 122 -3.98 38.67 5.00
N GLU A 123 -4.35 39.48 4.00
CA GLU A 123 -4.67 38.98 2.65
C GLU A 123 -3.45 38.33 2.00
N ALA A 124 -2.27 38.93 2.17
CA ALA A 124 -1.01 38.38 1.66
C ALA A 124 -0.68 37.02 2.30
N GLN A 125 -0.89 36.89 3.61
CA GLN A 125 -0.65 35.64 4.33
C GLN A 125 -1.60 34.53 3.88
N GLN A 126 -2.89 34.83 3.73
CA GLN A 126 -3.88 33.87 3.28
C GLN A 126 -3.57 33.36 1.87
N GLN A 127 -3.29 34.28 0.93
CA GLN A 127 -2.94 33.89 -0.45
C GLN A 127 -1.65 33.06 -0.50
N MET A 128 -0.67 33.37 0.35
CA MET A 128 0.56 32.59 0.44
C MET A 128 0.29 31.17 0.95
N GLN A 129 -0.47 31.03 2.03
CA GLN A 129 -0.80 29.73 2.62
C GLN A 129 -1.60 28.87 1.66
N ASP A 130 -2.63 29.43 1.00
CA ASP A 130 -3.43 28.71 0.02
C ASP A 130 -2.57 28.16 -1.12
N ARG A 131 -1.64 28.97 -1.64
CA ARG A 131 -0.73 28.55 -2.70
C ARG A 131 0.22 27.45 -2.25
N VAL A 132 0.80 27.56 -1.06
CA VAL A 132 1.73 26.56 -0.50
C VAL A 132 0.99 25.26 -0.22
N VAL A 133 -0.19 25.29 0.39
CA VAL A 133 -0.96 24.08 0.73
C VAL A 133 -1.48 23.38 -0.52
N LEU A 134 -1.99 24.11 -1.51
CA LEU A 134 -2.48 23.51 -2.76
C LEU A 134 -1.34 22.87 -3.57
N THR A 135 -0.18 23.52 -3.63
CA THR A 135 1.00 22.96 -4.31
C THR A 135 1.53 21.74 -3.56
N GLN A 136 1.67 21.84 -2.24
CA GLN A 136 2.04 20.73 -1.35
C GLN A 136 1.15 19.50 -1.57
N MET A 137 -0.18 19.66 -1.52
CA MET A 137 -1.13 18.55 -1.65
C MET A 137 -1.11 17.93 -3.06
N ARG A 138 -1.04 18.77 -4.10
CA ARG A 138 -0.95 18.29 -5.49
C ARG A 138 0.32 17.47 -5.73
N TRP A 139 1.44 17.90 -5.18
CA TRP A 139 2.71 17.20 -5.32
C TRP A 139 2.81 15.98 -4.40
N PHE A 140 2.22 16.03 -3.20
CA PHE A 140 2.09 14.88 -2.30
C PHE A 140 1.43 13.71 -3.03
N MET A 141 0.25 13.93 -3.63
CA MET A 141 -0.48 12.87 -4.35
C MET A 141 0.30 12.34 -5.57
N ARG A 142 0.95 13.23 -6.32
CA ARG A 142 1.74 12.82 -7.51
C ARG A 142 2.96 11.99 -7.14
N TYR A 143 3.71 12.40 -6.12
CA TYR A 143 4.90 11.67 -5.67
C TYR A 143 4.51 10.37 -4.98
N ALA A 144 3.46 10.37 -4.14
CA ALA A 144 2.96 9.16 -3.49
C ALA A 144 2.56 8.09 -4.52
N LEU A 145 1.79 8.46 -5.56
CA LEU A 145 1.41 7.52 -6.62
C LEU A 145 2.60 7.06 -7.46
N LYS A 146 3.50 7.98 -7.84
CA LYS A 146 4.66 7.65 -8.68
C LYS A 146 5.60 6.68 -7.95
N PHE A 147 6.04 7.02 -6.74
CA PHE A 147 6.95 6.17 -5.98
C PHE A 147 6.25 4.93 -5.43
N GLY A 148 4.96 5.01 -5.10
CA GLY A 148 4.16 3.84 -4.74
C GLY A 148 4.13 2.79 -5.85
N ALA A 149 3.81 3.19 -7.09
CA ALA A 149 3.83 2.28 -8.24
C ALA A 149 5.22 1.69 -8.51
N MET A 150 6.28 2.51 -8.36
CA MET A 150 7.67 2.06 -8.48
C MET A 150 8.02 1.00 -7.44
N THR A 151 7.71 1.25 -6.16
CA THR A 151 7.98 0.34 -5.06
C THR A 151 7.16 -0.94 -5.17
N LEU A 152 5.90 -0.85 -5.58
CA LEU A 152 5.04 -2.00 -5.82
C LEU A 152 5.65 -2.92 -6.87
N ALA A 153 6.04 -2.38 -8.02
CA ALA A 153 6.66 -3.15 -9.09
C ALA A 153 8.00 -3.77 -8.63
N PHE A 154 8.82 -3.01 -7.92
CA PHE A 154 10.12 -3.48 -7.44
C PHE A 154 10.00 -4.63 -6.43
N THR A 155 9.15 -4.47 -5.43
CA THR A 155 8.94 -5.47 -4.39
C THR A 155 8.23 -6.71 -4.95
N ALA A 156 7.24 -6.54 -5.83
CA ALA A 156 6.57 -7.66 -6.51
C ALA A 156 7.56 -8.52 -7.31
N ILE A 157 8.44 -7.91 -8.12
CA ILE A 157 9.44 -8.64 -8.91
C ILE A 157 10.50 -9.28 -7.99
N SER A 158 11.04 -8.53 -7.02
CA SER A 158 12.10 -9.00 -6.13
C SER A 158 11.65 -10.16 -5.25
N LEU A 159 10.44 -10.07 -4.68
CA LEU A 159 9.88 -11.17 -3.88
C LEU A 159 9.52 -12.36 -4.75
N SER A 160 9.00 -12.16 -5.96
CA SER A 160 8.71 -13.28 -6.88
C SER A 160 9.99 -14.06 -7.22
N LEU A 161 11.10 -13.37 -7.50
CA LEU A 161 12.39 -14.01 -7.75
C LEU A 161 12.93 -14.73 -6.50
N THR A 162 12.78 -14.10 -5.33
CA THR A 162 13.17 -14.70 -4.04
C THR A 162 12.34 -15.94 -3.71
N ALA A 163 11.03 -15.91 -3.98
CA ALA A 163 10.11 -17.02 -3.78
C ALA A 163 10.43 -18.20 -4.71
N MET A 164 10.78 -17.92 -5.97
CA MET A 164 11.20 -18.95 -6.92
C MET A 164 12.48 -19.68 -6.47
N ARG A 165 13.51 -18.93 -6.04
CA ARG A 165 14.82 -19.50 -5.67
C ARG A 165 14.94 -19.94 -4.21
N ASN A 166 14.00 -19.55 -3.35
CA ASN A 166 14.01 -19.77 -1.90
C ASN A 166 15.30 -19.28 -1.19
N ARG A 167 16.01 -18.31 -1.79
CA ARG A 167 17.27 -17.74 -1.32
C ARG A 167 17.35 -16.26 -1.70
N ILE A 168 17.92 -15.43 -0.83
CA ILE A 168 18.11 -14.00 -1.07
C ILE A 168 19.39 -13.80 -1.88
N ASN A 169 19.25 -13.50 -3.17
CA ASN A 169 20.38 -13.15 -4.04
C ASN A 169 20.38 -11.65 -4.34
N PRO A 170 21.52 -10.95 -4.18
CA PRO A 170 21.61 -9.52 -4.46
C PRO A 170 21.45 -9.21 -5.96
N LEU A 171 21.83 -10.13 -6.84
CA LEU A 171 21.67 -9.97 -8.30
C LEU A 171 20.20 -9.94 -8.73
N ASP A 172 19.31 -10.64 -8.02
CA ASP A 172 17.88 -10.63 -8.34
C ASP A 172 17.25 -9.27 -8.03
N HIS A 173 17.74 -8.60 -6.98
CA HIS A 173 17.35 -7.23 -6.64
C HIS A 173 17.92 -6.21 -7.64
N ALA A 174 19.12 -6.46 -8.17
CA ALA A 174 19.71 -5.68 -9.25
C ALA A 174 18.86 -5.73 -10.52
N LEU A 175 18.46 -6.94 -10.93
CA LEU A 175 17.60 -7.17 -12.08
C LEU A 175 16.23 -6.52 -11.90
N ALA A 176 15.61 -6.69 -10.72
CA ALA A 176 14.35 -6.05 -10.39
C ALA A 176 14.45 -4.51 -10.45
N GLY A 177 15.51 -3.94 -9.86
CA GLY A 177 15.76 -2.50 -9.89
C GLY A 177 15.97 -1.96 -11.31
N GLY A 178 16.73 -2.68 -12.14
CA GLY A 178 16.93 -2.33 -13.55
C GLY A 178 15.66 -2.39 -14.38
N LEU A 179 14.86 -3.45 -14.21
CA LEU A 179 13.57 -3.61 -14.90
C LEU A 179 12.59 -2.50 -14.53
N VAL A 180 12.45 -2.20 -13.25
CA VAL A 180 11.56 -1.13 -12.78
C VAL A 180 12.06 0.24 -13.21
N GLY A 181 13.37 0.51 -13.09
CA GLY A 181 13.98 1.75 -13.53
C GLY A 181 13.77 2.01 -15.02
N ALA A 182 13.94 0.99 -15.86
CA ALA A 182 13.67 1.09 -17.29
C ALA A 182 12.18 1.23 -17.61
N ALA A 183 11.30 0.47 -16.93
CA ALA A 183 9.86 0.49 -17.17
C ALA A 183 9.22 1.84 -16.82
N CYS A 184 9.69 2.50 -15.75
CA CYS A 184 9.12 3.78 -15.30
C CYS A 184 9.35 4.93 -16.26
N VAL A 185 10.33 4.81 -17.15
CA VAL A 185 10.74 5.87 -18.09
C VAL A 185 10.61 5.39 -19.54
N PHE A 186 9.83 4.33 -19.76
CA PHE A 186 9.60 3.77 -21.10
C PHE A 186 9.03 4.80 -22.08
N MET A 187 8.16 5.70 -21.61
CA MET A 187 7.52 6.73 -22.44
C MET A 187 8.44 7.92 -22.78
N GLU A 188 9.51 8.15 -22.03
CA GLU A 188 10.42 9.30 -22.24
C GLU A 188 11.56 8.99 -23.24
N GLY A 189 11.62 7.74 -23.73
CA GLY A 189 12.51 7.31 -24.81
C GLY A 189 13.70 6.45 -24.37
N PRO A 190 14.42 5.85 -25.33
CA PRO A 190 15.40 4.80 -25.05
C PRO A 190 16.65 5.29 -24.29
N ARG A 191 17.04 6.55 -24.47
CA ARG A 191 18.18 7.14 -23.74
C ARG A 191 17.89 7.25 -22.24
N ALA A 192 16.66 7.65 -21.90
CA ALA A 192 16.23 7.78 -20.52
C ALA A 192 16.04 6.40 -19.87
N MET A 193 15.57 5.40 -20.63
CA MET A 193 15.50 4.00 -20.18
C MET A 193 16.87 3.43 -19.78
N VAL A 194 17.92 3.65 -20.57
CA VAL A 194 19.27 3.14 -20.25
C VAL A 194 19.82 3.81 -18.99
N GLY A 195 19.65 5.14 -18.85
CA GLY A 195 20.11 5.88 -17.69
C GLY A 195 19.40 5.44 -16.39
N MET A 196 18.07 5.32 -16.43
CA MET A 196 17.28 4.92 -15.27
C MET A 196 17.35 3.41 -14.99
N GLY A 197 17.55 2.60 -16.02
CA GLY A 197 17.83 1.17 -15.85
C GLY A 197 19.16 0.97 -15.12
N LEU A 198 20.23 1.66 -15.52
CA LEU A 198 21.53 1.54 -14.87
C LEU A 198 21.51 2.06 -13.42
N SER A 199 20.88 3.21 -13.17
CA SER A 199 20.72 3.71 -11.80
C SER A 199 19.85 2.77 -10.96
N GLY A 200 18.81 2.18 -11.56
CA GLY A 200 17.98 1.15 -10.94
C GLY A 200 18.75 -0.11 -10.56
N VAL A 201 19.65 -0.59 -11.42
CA VAL A 201 20.55 -1.73 -11.12
C VAL A 201 21.45 -1.40 -9.93
N MET A 202 22.05 -0.21 -9.90
CA MET A 202 22.94 0.21 -8.81
C MET A 202 22.20 0.26 -7.47
N LEU A 203 21.02 0.88 -7.44
CA LEU A 203 20.18 0.93 -6.23
C LEU A 203 19.65 -0.45 -5.82
N GLY A 204 19.28 -1.29 -6.80
CA GLY A 204 18.85 -2.66 -6.57
C GLY A 204 19.96 -3.54 -5.98
N LEU A 205 21.20 -3.37 -6.43
CA LEU A 205 22.37 -4.03 -5.83
C LEU A 205 22.59 -3.58 -4.40
N MET A 206 22.55 -2.27 -4.13
CA MET A 206 22.69 -1.76 -2.77
C MET A 206 21.61 -2.35 -1.85
N ALA A 207 20.35 -2.36 -2.27
CA ALA A 207 19.25 -2.96 -1.52
C ALA A 207 19.45 -4.47 -1.30
N GLY A 208 19.86 -5.19 -2.35
CA GLY A 208 20.14 -6.63 -2.27
C GLY A 208 21.28 -6.96 -1.31
N ILE A 209 22.38 -6.21 -1.35
CA ILE A 209 23.52 -6.37 -0.42
C ILE A 209 23.07 -6.08 1.01
N SER A 210 22.33 -5.00 1.24
CA SER A 210 21.79 -4.67 2.57
C SER A 210 20.87 -5.78 3.10
N LEU A 211 19.98 -6.30 2.27
CA LEU A 211 19.06 -7.37 2.68
C LEU A 211 19.79 -8.68 2.94
N SER A 212 20.78 -9.02 2.09
CA SER A 212 21.66 -10.15 2.34
C SER A 212 22.42 -9.97 3.66
N ALA A 213 23.00 -8.80 3.93
CA ALA A 213 23.70 -8.54 5.18
C ALA A 213 22.78 -8.72 6.41
N ILE A 214 21.55 -8.20 6.35
CA ILE A 214 20.55 -8.42 7.41
C ILE A 214 20.25 -9.91 7.57
N HIS A 215 20.07 -10.64 6.47
CA HIS A 215 19.80 -12.09 6.50
C HIS A 215 20.94 -12.89 7.12
N TRP A 216 22.19 -12.54 6.79
CA TRP A 216 23.39 -13.13 7.40
C TRP A 216 23.47 -12.85 8.90
N LEU A 217 23.07 -11.65 9.34
CA LEU A 217 23.04 -11.30 10.77
C LEU A 217 21.93 -12.04 11.54
N THR A 218 20.78 -12.27 10.91
CA THR A 218 19.66 -12.99 11.53
C THR A 218 19.92 -14.50 11.61
N GLY A 219 20.65 -15.08 10.65
CA GLY A 219 20.95 -16.51 10.61
C GLY A 219 19.74 -17.42 10.33
N GLU A 220 18.57 -16.84 10.08
CA GLU A 220 17.32 -17.55 9.77
C GLU A 220 17.21 -17.87 8.29
N THR A 221 16.67 -19.03 7.93
CA THR A 221 16.38 -19.34 6.53
C THR A 221 15.18 -18.53 6.01
N VAL A 222 15.11 -18.35 4.68
CA VAL A 222 13.96 -17.65 4.06
C VAL A 222 12.66 -18.40 4.34
N SER A 223 12.69 -19.73 4.36
CA SER A 223 11.53 -20.57 4.68
C SER A 223 11.07 -20.35 6.12
N ASP A 224 12.00 -20.32 7.08
CA ASP A 224 11.69 -20.08 8.49
C ASP A 224 11.05 -18.70 8.72
N ARG A 225 11.55 -17.67 8.02
CA ARG A 225 10.99 -16.32 8.10
C ARG A 225 9.51 -16.32 7.70
N TRP A 226 9.17 -16.96 6.58
CA TRP A 226 7.79 -16.98 6.09
C TRP A 226 6.89 -17.89 6.93
N LEU A 227 7.42 -19.00 7.45
CA LEU A 227 6.70 -19.86 8.39
C LEU A 227 6.36 -19.09 9.68
N ARG A 228 7.32 -18.37 10.25
CA ARG A 228 7.09 -17.52 11.42
C ARG A 228 6.01 -16.46 11.14
N ARG A 229 6.14 -15.74 10.02
CA ARG A 229 5.16 -14.73 9.62
C ARG A 229 3.77 -15.32 9.39
N HIS A 230 3.70 -16.56 8.90
CA HIS A 230 2.44 -17.28 8.77
C HIS A 230 1.84 -17.62 10.14
N GLN A 231 2.65 -18.16 11.06
CA GLN A 231 2.23 -18.50 12.42
C GLN A 231 1.79 -17.29 13.25
N GLU A 232 2.51 -16.17 13.16
CA GLU A 232 2.13 -14.90 13.80
C GLU A 232 0.73 -14.48 13.39
N ARG A 233 0.42 -14.55 12.09
CA ARG A 233 -0.92 -14.19 11.59
C ARG A 233 -1.99 -15.19 12.01
N LEU A 234 -1.67 -16.47 12.12
CA LEU A 234 -2.62 -17.44 12.67
C LEU A 234 -2.94 -17.13 14.13
N ARG A 235 -1.96 -16.66 14.92
CA ARG A 235 -2.16 -16.23 16.31
C ARG A 235 -3.01 -14.97 16.39
N GLU A 236 -2.68 -13.94 15.62
CA GLU A 236 -3.47 -12.70 15.54
C GLU A 236 -4.93 -12.98 15.17
N ARG A 237 -5.17 -13.90 14.24
CA ARG A 237 -6.53 -14.34 13.88
C ARG A 237 -7.24 -15.08 15.02
N ALA A 238 -6.54 -15.98 15.71
CA ALA A 238 -7.10 -16.69 16.85
C ALA A 238 -7.47 -15.73 18.00
N GLU A 239 -6.76 -14.62 18.14
CA GLU A 239 -7.08 -13.57 19.11
C GLU A 239 -8.30 -12.74 18.66
N LEU A 240 -8.33 -12.29 17.40
CA LEU A 240 -9.47 -11.53 16.86
C LEU A 240 -10.78 -12.34 16.86
N ASN A 241 -10.72 -13.64 16.56
CA ASN A 241 -11.89 -14.50 16.60
C ASN A 241 -12.43 -14.64 18.04
N LYS A 242 -11.56 -14.77 19.03
CA LYS A 242 -11.96 -14.78 20.44
C LYS A 242 -12.63 -13.48 20.86
N GLU A 243 -12.06 -12.34 20.46
CA GLU A 243 -12.64 -11.01 20.73
C GLU A 243 -14.00 -10.84 20.05
N SER A 244 -14.15 -11.31 18.81
CA SER A 244 -15.42 -11.29 18.09
C SER A 244 -16.46 -12.20 18.76
N ASP A 245 -16.09 -13.41 19.17
CA ASP A 245 -17.00 -14.34 19.86
C ASP A 245 -17.43 -13.77 21.22
N GLU A 246 -16.51 -13.18 21.99
CA GLU A 246 -16.81 -12.48 23.24
C GLU A 246 -17.71 -11.26 23.02
N SER A 247 -17.47 -10.49 21.96
CA SER A 247 -18.31 -9.34 21.59
C SER A 247 -19.71 -9.79 21.18
N ILE A 248 -19.83 -10.87 20.41
CA ILE A 248 -21.11 -11.45 20.00
C ILE A 248 -21.84 -11.99 21.23
N GLU A 249 -21.14 -12.67 22.15
CA GLU A 249 -21.70 -13.15 23.41
C GLU A 249 -22.19 -11.99 24.28
N PHE A 250 -21.43 -10.89 24.37
CA PHE A 250 -21.85 -9.67 25.06
C PHE A 250 -23.11 -9.06 24.44
N LEU A 251 -23.23 -9.04 23.10
CA LEU A 251 -24.41 -8.55 22.40
C LEU A 251 -25.63 -9.46 22.56
N LEU A 252 -25.45 -10.79 22.53
CA LEU A 252 -26.52 -11.78 22.69
C LEU A 252 -26.97 -11.93 24.16
N SER A 253 -26.06 -11.69 25.10
CA SER A 253 -26.30 -11.68 26.55
C SER A 253 -27.31 -10.63 27.01
N GLY A 254 -27.68 -9.67 26.14
CA GLY A 254 -28.89 -8.87 26.34
C GLY A 254 -28.91 -8.19 27.71
N ARG A 255 -27.78 -7.59 28.13
CA ARG A 255 -27.83 -6.66 29.26
C ARG A 255 -28.80 -5.55 28.87
N LYS A 256 -29.92 -5.46 29.59
CA LYS A 256 -30.68 -4.22 29.71
C LYS A 256 -29.66 -3.11 29.87
N VAL A 257 -29.46 -2.31 28.82
CA VAL A 257 -28.89 -0.99 29.00
C VAL A 257 -29.98 -0.27 29.76
N ASP A 258 -29.89 -0.30 31.09
CA ASP A 258 -30.56 0.69 31.92
C ASP A 258 -30.11 2.03 31.33
N LYS A 259 -31.04 2.69 30.64
CA LYS A 259 -30.80 4.07 30.20
C LYS A 259 -30.36 4.80 31.46
N PRO A 260 -29.16 5.41 31.50
CA PRO A 260 -28.73 6.15 32.68
C PRO A 260 -29.84 7.13 33.02
N SER A 261 -30.29 7.13 34.28
CA SER A 261 -31.27 8.10 34.75
C SER A 261 -30.75 9.50 34.42
N LEU A 262 -31.65 10.43 34.06
CA LEU A 262 -31.27 11.79 33.68
C LEU A 262 -30.36 12.47 34.71
N SER A 263 -30.48 12.09 35.99
CA SER A 263 -29.61 12.51 37.09
C SER A 263 -28.14 12.16 36.90
N ASP A 264 -27.86 10.98 36.34
CA ASP A 264 -26.50 10.46 36.23
C ASP A 264 -25.79 11.05 35.00
N MET A 265 -26.57 11.51 34.01
CA MET A 265 -26.06 12.26 32.86
C MET A 265 -25.78 13.73 33.22
N GLU A 266 -26.58 14.34 34.10
CA GLU A 266 -26.32 15.70 34.62
C GLU A 266 -25.01 15.74 35.43
N ASP A 267 -24.81 14.78 36.33
CA ASP A 267 -23.57 14.65 37.13
C ASP A 267 -22.33 14.31 36.28
N SER A 268 -22.48 13.62 35.14
CA SER A 268 -21.35 13.34 34.24
C SER A 268 -21.00 14.56 33.38
N ALA A 269 -22.00 15.28 32.87
CA ALA A 269 -21.78 16.48 32.07
C ALA A 269 -21.13 17.60 32.89
N GLU A 270 -21.51 17.74 34.17
CA GLU A 270 -20.93 18.75 35.06
C GLU A 270 -19.45 18.45 35.40
N ARG A 271 -19.10 17.16 35.54
CA ARG A 271 -17.71 16.71 35.73
C ARG A 271 -16.85 16.89 34.48
N ASP A 272 -17.40 16.62 33.30
CA ASP A 272 -16.69 16.79 32.04
C ASP A 272 -16.41 18.27 31.74
N LEU A 273 -17.37 19.15 32.02
CA LEU A 273 -17.19 20.61 31.91
C LEU A 273 -16.09 21.13 32.84
N THR A 274 -16.07 20.68 34.10
CA THR A 274 -15.01 21.07 35.05
C THR A 274 -13.63 20.53 34.67
N TYR A 275 -13.55 19.35 34.04
CA TYR A 275 -12.28 18.81 33.56
C TYR A 275 -11.73 19.61 32.38
N VAL A 276 -12.58 19.93 31.40
CA VAL A 276 -12.19 20.72 30.23
C VAL A 276 -11.72 22.11 30.66
N GLU A 277 -12.45 22.80 31.54
CA GLU A 277 -12.08 24.13 32.02
C GLU A 277 -10.72 24.13 32.74
N ARG A 278 -10.45 23.09 33.55
CA ARG A 278 -9.15 22.92 34.21
C ARG A 278 -8.02 22.68 33.22
N THR A 279 -8.25 21.90 32.16
CA THR A 279 -7.23 21.67 31.12
C THR A 279 -6.95 22.92 30.29
N VAL A 280 -7.99 23.69 29.94
CA VAL A 280 -7.86 24.94 29.20
C VAL A 280 -7.12 25.99 30.02
N ASN A 281 -7.39 26.10 31.33
CA ASN A 281 -6.69 27.04 32.21
C ASN A 281 -5.21 26.66 32.39
N LYS A 282 -4.90 25.37 32.53
CA LYS A 282 -3.50 24.89 32.56
C LYS A 282 -2.76 25.16 31.24
N LEU A 283 -3.43 24.99 30.10
CA LEU A 283 -2.88 25.32 28.78
C LEU A 283 -2.64 26.82 28.62
N LYS A 284 -3.57 27.67 29.10
CA LYS A 284 -3.39 29.13 29.12
C LYS A 284 -2.21 29.57 29.98
N GLU A 285 -2.04 28.99 31.17
CA GLU A 285 -0.86 29.28 32.01
C GLU A 285 0.45 28.86 31.34
N PHE A 286 0.46 27.69 30.68
CA PHE A 286 1.64 27.20 29.98
C PHE A 286 2.04 28.06 28.77
N PHE A 287 1.08 28.67 28.07
CA PHE A 287 1.33 29.52 26.90
C PHE A 287 1.61 30.99 27.24
N ASN A 288 1.44 31.41 28.49
CA ASN A 288 1.66 32.80 28.94
C ASN A 288 2.95 32.98 29.77
N MET A 289 3.81 31.94 29.82
CA MET A 289 5.23 31.99 30.20
C MET A 289 6.11 32.01 28.96
#